data_AF-A0AA37UTG3-F1
#
_entry.id   AF-A0AA37UTG3-F1
#
_cell.length_a   1.000
_cell.length_b   1.000
_cell.length_c   1.000
_cell.angle_alpha   90.00
_cell.angle_beta   90.00
_cell.angle_gamma   90.00
#
_symmetry.space_group_name_H-M   'P 1'
#
loop_
_entity.id
_entity.type
_entity.pdbx_description
1 polymer ?
#
loop_
_entity_poly.entity_id
_entity_poly.type
_entity_poly.pdbx_seq_one_letter_code
_entity_poly.pdbx_strand_id
1 'polypeptide(L)'
;MAVQSSSRGTAGLALFATLVAGLGTYAFLAIGSRSLADEASDLFAVFWSLSLILGFGFFLPIEQMLASGQGLAPRWSSRLMLTAGTLMAVAVVFAAAATGIATGGWTRPGSLALSVAVGAMLVTAPLQFSVRGAALRLGRNRLYSIMLIVDASGRVIVALLAALVATDDAPPIHARGTPVGPRRARRRHLGAPGR
;
A
#
# COMPACT_ATOMS: atom_id res chain seq x y z
N MET A 1 9.70 33.16 -27.25
CA MET A 1 10.49 32.48 -26.17
C MET A 1 9.73 32.30 -24.84
N ALA A 2 8.39 32.43 -24.78
CA ALA A 2 7.62 32.39 -23.52
C ALA A 2 7.05 31.00 -23.13
N VAL A 3 7.25 29.95 -23.94
CA VAL A 3 6.68 28.60 -23.71
C VAL A 3 7.56 27.74 -22.78
N GLN A 4 8.83 28.09 -22.58
CA GLN A 4 9.77 27.27 -21.79
C GLN A 4 9.71 27.52 -20.27
N SER A 5 9.16 28.64 -19.80
CA SER A 5 9.09 28.91 -18.35
C SER A 5 7.98 28.13 -17.64
N SER A 6 6.84 27.91 -18.31
CA SER A 6 5.70 27.19 -17.71
C SER A 6 5.94 25.68 -17.58
N SER A 7 6.68 25.08 -18.52
CA SER A 7 6.99 23.65 -18.52
C SER A 7 7.98 23.26 -17.43
N ARG A 8 8.96 24.12 -17.14
CA ARG A 8 9.92 23.93 -16.03
C ARG A 8 9.22 23.95 -14.67
N GLY A 9 8.26 24.86 -14.48
CA GLY A 9 7.47 24.95 -13.24
C GLY A 9 6.59 23.71 -13.00
N THR A 10 5.94 23.20 -14.04
CA THR A 10 5.09 22.00 -13.92
C THR A 10 5.91 20.71 -13.75
N ALA A 11 7.06 20.59 -14.43
CA ALA A 11 7.97 19.46 -14.21
C ALA A 11 8.54 19.46 -12.78
N GLY A 12 8.94 20.62 -12.27
CA GLY A 12 9.41 20.77 -10.89
C GLY A 12 8.33 20.37 -9.86
N LEU A 13 7.07 20.78 -10.09
CA LEU A 13 5.96 20.39 -9.22
C LEU A 13 5.67 18.88 -9.26
N ALA A 14 5.76 18.24 -10.42
CA ALA A 14 5.60 16.79 -10.55
C ALA A 14 6.71 16.04 -9.81
N LEU A 15 7.97 16.45 -9.97
CA LEU A 15 9.11 15.88 -9.24
C LEU A 15 8.96 16.04 -7.73
N PHE A 16 8.60 17.24 -7.27
CA PHE A 16 8.35 17.50 -5.86
C PHE A 16 7.23 16.61 -5.31
N ALA A 17 6.10 16.50 -6.03
CA ALA A 17 4.98 15.66 -5.63
C ALA A 17 5.39 14.17 -5.54
N THR A 18 6.21 13.68 -6.47
CA THR A 18 6.74 12.31 -6.43
C THR A 18 7.66 12.09 -5.22
N LEU A 19 8.51 13.06 -4.88
CA LEU A 19 9.35 12.99 -3.68
C LEU A 19 8.49 12.96 -2.40
N VAL A 20 7.48 13.82 -2.32
CA VAL A 20 6.52 13.82 -1.20
C VAL A 20 5.81 12.47 -1.11
N ALA A 21 5.41 11.88 -2.24
CA ALA A 21 4.78 10.55 -2.26
C ALA A 21 5.70 9.44 -1.77
N GLY A 22 6.97 9.45 -2.21
CA GLY A 22 7.97 8.49 -1.74
C GLY A 22 8.25 8.63 -0.24
N LEU A 23 8.54 9.84 0.23
CA LEU A 23 8.80 10.13 1.64
C LEU A 23 7.57 9.84 2.52
N GLY A 24 6.38 10.23 2.06
CA GLY A 24 5.12 9.96 2.75
C GLY A 24 4.86 8.46 2.89
N THR A 25 5.20 7.67 1.87
CA THR A 25 5.11 6.20 1.93
C THR A 25 6.08 5.63 2.99
N TYR A 26 7.31 6.12 3.05
CA TYR A 26 8.25 5.72 4.10
C TYR A 26 7.75 6.10 5.50
N ALA A 27 7.23 7.32 5.67
CA ALA A 27 6.67 7.77 6.93
C ALA A 27 5.47 6.91 7.35
N PHE A 28 4.56 6.61 6.42
CA PHE A 28 3.40 5.73 6.63
C PHE A 28 3.83 4.35 7.14
N LEU A 29 4.82 3.72 6.48
CA LEU A 29 5.35 2.42 6.90
C LEU A 29 6.05 2.48 8.26
N ALA A 30 6.82 3.54 8.51
CA ALA A 30 7.52 3.73 9.78
C ALA A 30 6.55 3.93 10.95
N ILE A 31 5.45 4.68 10.74
CA ILE A 31 4.41 4.87 11.75
C ILE A 31 3.68 3.55 12.00
N GLY A 32 3.20 2.87 10.95
CA GLY A 32 2.48 1.60 11.07
C GLY A 32 3.30 0.53 11.80
N SER A 33 4.56 0.34 11.40
CA SER A 33 5.44 -0.67 12.02
C SER A 33 5.80 -0.40 13.48
N ARG A 34 5.76 0.86 13.94
CA ARG A 34 6.09 1.22 15.33
C ARG A 34 4.88 1.34 16.25
N SER A 35 3.70 1.53 15.68
CA SER A 35 2.49 1.85 16.45
C SER A 35 1.55 0.66 16.66
N LEU A 36 1.78 -0.45 15.94
CA LEU A 36 0.91 -1.63 15.98
C LEU A 36 1.51 -2.73 16.87
N ALA A 37 0.62 -3.47 17.55
CA ALA A 37 0.98 -4.74 18.20
C ALA A 37 1.32 -5.82 17.15
N ASP A 38 2.02 -6.88 17.57
CA ASP A 38 2.59 -7.90 16.67
C ASP A 38 1.55 -8.47 15.69
N GLU A 39 0.35 -8.84 16.17
CA GLU A 39 -0.70 -9.38 15.29
C GLU A 39 -1.25 -8.36 14.29
N ALA A 40 -1.35 -7.09 14.68
CA ALA A 40 -1.82 -6.02 13.81
C ALA A 40 -0.73 -5.61 12.79
N SER A 41 0.54 -5.71 13.18
CA SER A 41 1.68 -5.50 12.29
C SER A 41 1.74 -6.54 11.16
N ASP A 42 1.45 -7.80 11.45
CA ASP A 42 1.36 -8.85 10.43
C ASP A 42 0.24 -8.57 9.42
N LEU A 43 -0.95 -8.21 9.89
CA LEU A 43 -2.08 -7.86 9.03
C LEU A 43 -1.80 -6.60 8.20
N PHE A 44 -1.09 -5.62 8.78
CA PHE A 44 -0.64 -4.43 8.07
C PHE A 44 0.35 -4.77 6.94
N ALA A 45 1.31 -5.66 7.19
CA ALA A 45 2.26 -6.12 6.18
C ALA A 45 1.55 -6.85 5.04
N VAL A 46 0.55 -7.68 5.34
CA VAL A 46 -0.31 -8.34 4.34
C VAL A 46 -1.08 -7.31 3.53
N PHE A 47 -1.77 -6.37 4.18
CA PHE A 47 -2.50 -5.29 3.52
C PHE A 47 -1.60 -4.50 2.56
N TRP A 48 -0.41 -4.11 3.03
CA TRP A 48 0.52 -3.32 2.24
C TRP A 48 1.04 -4.11 1.04
N SER A 49 1.38 -5.37 1.23
CA SER A 49 1.82 -6.26 0.14
C SER A 49 0.73 -6.43 -0.92
N LEU A 50 -0.52 -6.63 -0.50
CA LEU A 50 -1.66 -6.67 -1.42
C LEU A 50 -1.87 -5.34 -2.12
N SER A 51 -1.70 -4.22 -1.42
CA SER A 51 -1.80 -2.88 -2.03
C SER A 51 -0.72 -2.66 -3.10
N LEU A 52 0.49 -3.19 -2.90
CA LEU A 52 1.56 -3.15 -3.90
C LEU A 52 1.22 -3.99 -5.13
N ILE A 53 0.83 -5.25 -4.92
CA ILE A 53 0.53 -6.19 -5.99
C ILE A 53 -0.71 -5.76 -6.76
N LEU A 54 -1.82 -5.51 -6.08
CA LEU A 54 -3.10 -5.21 -6.69
C LEU A 54 -3.16 -3.75 -7.17
N GLY A 55 -2.61 -2.82 -6.39
CA GLY A 55 -2.72 -1.40 -6.68
C GLY A 55 -1.77 -1.02 -7.79
N PHE A 56 -0.48 -1.09 -7.49
CA PHE A 56 0.56 -0.72 -8.45
C PHE A 56 0.68 -1.76 -9.56
N GLY A 57 0.63 -3.06 -9.25
CA GLY A 57 0.81 -4.11 -10.26
C GLY A 57 -0.29 -4.12 -11.34
N PHE A 58 -1.56 -3.93 -10.98
CA PHE A 58 -2.65 -3.95 -11.97
C PHE A 58 -3.02 -2.58 -12.53
N PHE A 59 -3.01 -1.51 -11.72
CA PHE A 59 -3.56 -0.22 -12.15
C PHE A 59 -2.50 0.77 -12.65
N LEU A 60 -1.21 0.59 -12.34
CA LEU A 60 -0.15 1.44 -12.92
C LEU A 60 -0.03 1.31 -14.45
N PRO A 61 -0.13 0.10 -15.06
CA PRO A 61 -0.17 -0.02 -16.51
C PRO A 61 -1.33 0.74 -17.16
N ILE A 62 -2.50 0.77 -16.51
CA ILE A 62 -3.67 1.52 -17.00
C ILE A 62 -3.37 3.03 -17.00
N GLU A 63 -2.76 3.54 -15.92
CA GLU A 63 -2.32 4.94 -15.85
C GLU A 63 -1.35 5.29 -16.98
N GLN A 64 -0.33 4.44 -17.22
CA GLN A 64 0.67 4.63 -18.27
C GLN A 64 0.06 4.59 -19.68
N MET A 65 -0.84 3.65 -19.94
CA MET A 65 -1.57 3.57 -21.22
C MET A 65 -2.39 4.84 -21.46
N LEU A 66 -3.18 5.28 -20.47
CA LEU A 66 -3.99 6.49 -20.56
C LEU A 66 -3.13 7.73 -20.80
N ALA A 67 -2.01 7.86 -20.08
CA ALA A 67 -1.07 8.97 -20.21
C ALA A 67 -0.42 9.01 -21.60
N SER A 68 -0.07 7.86 -22.18
CA SER A 68 0.57 7.77 -23.50
C SER A 68 -0.36 8.13 -24.66
N GLY A 69 -1.68 8.12 -24.44
CA GLY A 69 -2.68 8.28 -25.50
C GLY A 69 -2.79 7.09 -26.47
N GLN A 70 -1.98 6.04 -26.29
CA GLN A 70 -2.07 4.82 -27.08
C GLN A 70 -3.24 3.97 -26.55
N GLY A 71 -4.27 3.74 -27.38
CA GLY A 71 -5.41 2.86 -27.02
C GLY A 71 -6.83 3.43 -27.20
N LEU A 72 -7.01 4.55 -27.92
CA LEU A 72 -8.31 5.24 -28.03
C LEU A 72 -8.97 5.21 -29.40
N ALA A 73 -8.43 4.47 -30.36
CA ALA A 73 -9.27 4.09 -31.50
C ALA A 73 -10.50 3.35 -30.94
N PRO A 74 -11.74 3.61 -31.41
CA PRO A 74 -12.98 3.14 -30.78
C PRO A 74 -12.97 1.64 -30.42
N ARG A 75 -12.36 0.82 -31.29
CA ARG A 75 -12.12 -0.63 -31.10
C ARG A 75 -11.29 -1.03 -29.87
N TRP A 76 -10.46 -0.13 -29.35
CA TRP A 76 -9.61 -0.35 -28.18
C TRP A 76 -10.27 0.13 -26.88
N SER A 77 -11.27 1.02 -26.95
CA SER A 77 -12.01 1.49 -25.77
C SER A 77 -12.80 0.35 -25.09
N SER A 78 -13.50 -0.47 -25.88
CA SER A 78 -14.23 -1.64 -25.36
C SER A 78 -13.29 -2.71 -24.82
N ARG A 79 -12.14 -2.93 -25.49
CA ARG A 79 -11.10 -3.84 -24.99
C ARG A 79 -10.50 -3.33 -23.70
N LEU A 80 -10.22 -2.04 -23.58
CA LEU A 80 -9.70 -1.41 -22.36
C LEU A 80 -10.68 -1.57 -21.19
N MET A 81 -11.99 -1.34 -21.42
CA MET A 81 -13.00 -1.53 -20.38
C MET A 81 -13.13 -3.01 -19.98
N LEU A 82 -13.08 -3.93 -20.94
CA LEU A 82 -13.07 -5.37 -20.66
C LEU A 82 -11.81 -5.79 -19.90
N THR A 83 -10.64 -5.30 -20.29
CA THR A 83 -9.38 -5.60 -19.61
C THR A 83 -9.38 -5.01 -18.20
N ALA A 84 -9.78 -3.75 -18.02
CA ALA A 84 -9.88 -3.12 -16.71
C ALA A 84 -10.90 -3.84 -15.81
N GLY A 85 -12.07 -4.20 -16.34
CA GLY A 85 -13.08 -4.98 -15.62
C GLY A 85 -12.59 -6.40 -15.26
N THR A 86 -11.88 -7.06 -16.16
CA THR A 86 -11.29 -8.39 -15.91
C THR A 86 -10.18 -8.32 -14.87
N LEU A 87 -9.28 -7.34 -14.97
CA LEU A 87 -8.22 -7.10 -13.99
C LEU A 87 -8.81 -6.78 -12.62
N MET A 88 -9.88 -5.99 -12.56
CA MET A 88 -10.61 -5.71 -11.32
C MET A 88 -11.24 -6.98 -10.73
N ALA A 89 -11.91 -7.80 -11.55
CA ALA A 89 -12.50 -9.06 -11.10
C ALA A 89 -11.42 -10.03 -10.57
N VAL A 90 -10.29 -10.16 -11.27
CA VAL A 90 -9.13 -10.95 -10.83
C VAL A 90 -8.57 -10.40 -9.53
N ALA A 91 -8.41 -9.09 -9.40
CA ALA A 91 -7.91 -8.44 -8.20
C ALA A 91 -8.83 -8.69 -6.99
N VAL A 92 -10.15 -8.66 -7.18
CA VAL A 92 -11.14 -8.98 -6.13
C VAL A 92 -11.03 -10.44 -5.68
N VAL A 93 -10.98 -11.38 -6.62
CA VAL A 93 -10.85 -12.82 -6.29
C VAL A 93 -9.53 -13.08 -5.58
N PHE A 94 -8.43 -12.51 -6.08
CA PHE A 94 -7.11 -12.65 -5.47
C PHE A 94 -7.07 -12.04 -4.07
N ALA A 95 -7.63 -10.84 -3.89
CA ALA A 95 -7.75 -10.20 -2.58
C ALA A 95 -8.53 -11.05 -1.59
N ALA A 96 -9.69 -11.58 -2.00
CA ALA A 96 -10.51 -12.43 -1.13
C ALA A 96 -9.76 -13.71 -0.73
N ALA A 97 -9.13 -14.39 -1.69
CA ALA A 97 -8.34 -15.59 -1.44
C ALA A 97 -7.13 -15.29 -0.53
N ALA A 98 -6.35 -14.26 -0.83
CA ALA A 98 -5.17 -13.89 -0.06
C ALA A 98 -5.53 -13.46 1.36
N THR A 99 -6.63 -12.72 1.53
CA THR A 99 -7.11 -12.34 2.87
C THR A 99 -7.51 -13.56 3.67
N GLY A 100 -8.30 -14.47 3.09
CA GLY A 100 -8.71 -15.71 3.76
C GLY A 100 -7.53 -16.62 4.13
N ILE A 101 -6.52 -16.73 3.27
CA ILE A 101 -5.29 -17.49 3.54
C ILE A 101 -4.48 -16.82 4.65
N ALA A 102 -4.24 -15.52 4.54
CA ALA A 102 -3.39 -14.77 5.47
C ALA A 102 -3.94 -14.75 6.89
N THR A 103 -5.26 -14.80 7.06
CA THR A 103 -5.89 -14.81 8.38
C THR A 103 -6.11 -16.23 8.93
N GLY A 104 -5.73 -17.28 8.19
CA GLY A 104 -6.03 -18.67 8.58
C GLY A 104 -7.53 -18.99 8.59
N GLY A 105 -8.32 -18.26 7.80
CA GLY A 105 -9.77 -18.27 7.80
C GLY A 105 -10.39 -16.92 8.17
N TRP A 106 -11.63 -16.67 7.72
CA TRP A 106 -12.33 -15.38 7.87
C TRP A 106 -12.73 -15.03 9.31
N THR A 107 -12.54 -15.95 10.26
CA THR A 107 -12.98 -15.82 11.66
C THR A 107 -11.94 -15.20 12.59
N ARG A 108 -10.70 -14.98 12.14
CA ARG A 108 -9.64 -14.40 12.97
C ARG A 108 -9.92 -12.92 13.27
N PRO A 109 -9.66 -12.43 14.51
CA PRO A 109 -9.74 -11.01 14.81
C PRO A 109 -8.93 -10.16 13.83
N GLY A 110 -9.52 -9.08 13.31
CA GLY A 110 -8.90 -8.20 12.31
C GLY A 110 -9.10 -8.61 10.85
N SER A 111 -9.63 -9.81 10.56
CA SER A 111 -9.91 -10.27 9.18
C SER A 111 -10.88 -9.34 8.45
N LEU A 112 -11.94 -8.88 9.14
CA LEU A 112 -12.92 -7.96 8.58
C LEU A 112 -12.30 -6.59 8.27
N ALA A 113 -11.50 -6.05 9.18
CA ALA A 113 -10.82 -4.77 8.99
C ALA A 113 -9.85 -4.82 7.79
N LEU A 114 -9.07 -5.90 7.68
CA LEU A 114 -8.21 -6.16 6.53
C LEU A 114 -9.02 -6.26 5.23
N SER A 115 -10.12 -7.01 5.24
CA SER A 115 -11.00 -7.19 4.08
C SER A 115 -11.62 -5.87 3.62
N VAL A 116 -12.08 -5.04 4.57
CA VAL A 116 -12.63 -3.71 4.29
C VAL A 116 -11.54 -2.79 3.74
N ALA A 117 -10.35 -2.79 4.32
CA ALA A 117 -9.24 -1.96 3.84
C ALA A 117 -8.82 -2.34 2.40
N VAL A 118 -8.67 -3.63 2.12
CA VAL A 118 -8.37 -4.14 0.77
C VAL A 118 -9.52 -3.83 -0.19
N GLY A 119 -10.77 -4.03 0.22
CA GLY A 119 -11.95 -3.70 -0.59
C GLY A 119 -12.03 -2.22 -0.94
N ALA A 120 -11.81 -1.34 0.04
CA ALA A 120 -11.75 0.11 -0.17
C ALA A 120 -10.63 0.49 -1.16
N MET A 121 -9.45 -0.11 -0.99
CA MET A 121 -8.31 0.08 -1.88
C MET A 121 -8.60 -0.41 -3.32
N LEU A 122 -9.29 -1.53 -3.49
CA LEU A 122 -9.73 -2.02 -4.80
C LEU A 122 -10.74 -1.11 -5.49
N VAL A 123 -11.58 -0.40 -4.73
CA VAL A 123 -12.53 0.57 -5.30
C VAL A 123 -11.82 1.88 -5.68
N THR A 124 -10.93 2.37 -4.81
CA THR A 124 -10.29 3.68 -5.00
C THR A 124 -9.15 3.65 -6.01
N ALA A 125 -8.36 2.56 -6.07
CA ALA A 125 -7.22 2.45 -6.98
C ALA A 125 -7.60 2.62 -8.48
N PRO A 126 -8.58 1.90 -9.05
CA PRO A 126 -8.95 2.07 -10.46
C PRO A 126 -9.31 3.52 -10.79
N LEU A 127 -10.06 4.19 -9.90
CA LEU A 127 -10.43 5.59 -10.08
C LEU A 127 -9.19 6.50 -10.03
N GLN A 128 -8.35 6.35 -9.01
CA GLN A 128 -7.18 7.19 -8.80
C GLN A 128 -6.19 7.08 -9.96
N PHE A 129 -5.80 5.86 -10.35
CA PHE A 129 -4.85 5.63 -11.43
C PHE A 129 -5.41 6.08 -12.79
N SER A 130 -6.71 5.87 -13.04
CA SER A 130 -7.35 6.33 -14.28
C SER A 130 -7.40 7.85 -14.40
N VAL A 131 -7.77 8.54 -13.32
CA VAL A 131 -7.84 10.01 -13.29
C VAL A 131 -6.44 10.60 -13.42
N ARG A 132 -5.40 10.01 -12.78
CA ARG A 132 -4.01 10.45 -12.96
C ARG A 132 -3.53 10.29 -14.40
N GLY A 133 -3.79 9.14 -15.02
CA GLY A 133 -3.42 8.89 -16.42
C GLY A 133 -4.11 9.86 -17.37
N ALA A 134 -5.40 10.12 -17.17
CA ALA A 134 -6.16 11.12 -17.93
C ALA A 134 -5.64 12.55 -17.71
N ALA A 135 -5.27 12.91 -16.48
CA ALA A 135 -4.70 14.21 -16.15
C ALA A 135 -3.36 14.44 -16.89
N LEU A 136 -2.47 13.44 -16.87
CA LEU A 136 -1.19 13.49 -17.59
C LEU A 136 -1.41 13.66 -19.10
N ARG A 137 -2.34 12.89 -19.69
CA ARG A 137 -2.68 13.00 -21.11
C ARG A 137 -3.17 14.39 -21.50
N LEU A 138 -3.99 15.01 -20.65
CA LEU A 138 -4.54 16.35 -20.88
C LEU A 138 -3.53 17.47 -20.57
N GLY A 139 -2.28 17.14 -20.23
CA GLY A 139 -1.27 18.11 -19.81
C GLY A 139 -1.59 18.77 -18.46
N ARG A 140 -2.52 18.22 -17.69
CA ARG A 140 -2.96 18.73 -16.37
C ARG A 140 -2.02 18.28 -15.27
N ASN A 141 -0.73 18.59 -15.41
CA ASN A 141 0.33 18.22 -14.47
C ASN A 141 0.06 18.70 -13.03
N ARG A 142 -0.57 19.87 -12.86
CA ARG A 142 -0.96 20.37 -11.54
C ARG A 142 -1.97 19.45 -10.84
N LEU A 143 -2.96 18.93 -11.55
CA LEU A 143 -3.94 17.99 -10.99
C LEU A 143 -3.25 16.69 -10.59
N TYR A 144 -2.40 16.15 -11.47
CA TYR A 144 -1.58 14.96 -11.18
C TYR A 144 -0.75 15.13 -9.89
N SER A 145 -0.01 16.23 -9.77
CA SER A 145 0.80 16.54 -8.59
C SER A 145 -0.04 16.69 -7.32
N ILE A 146 -1.17 17.39 -7.38
CA ILE A 146 -2.07 17.53 -6.22
C ILE A 146 -2.58 16.17 -5.76
N MET A 147 -2.97 15.29 -6.69
CA MET A 147 -3.44 13.95 -6.35
C MET A 147 -2.37 13.11 -5.64
N LEU A 148 -1.10 13.19 -6.08
CA LEU A 148 0.01 12.53 -5.40
C LEU A 148 0.24 13.06 -3.99
N ILE A 149 0.22 14.39 -3.81
CA ILE A 149 0.41 15.01 -2.50
C ILE A 149 -0.74 14.64 -1.56
N VAL A 150 -1.99 14.69 -2.04
CA VAL A 150 -3.17 14.35 -1.25
C VAL A 150 -3.17 12.87 -0.85
N ASP A 151 -2.86 11.95 -1.76
CA ASP A 151 -2.75 10.51 -1.45
C ASP A 151 -1.66 10.26 -0.40
N ALA A 152 -0.46 10.81 -0.61
CA ALA A 152 0.66 10.64 0.31
C ALA A 152 0.37 11.22 1.70
N SER A 153 -0.14 12.45 1.74
CA SER A 153 -0.47 13.13 3.00
C SER A 153 -1.62 12.43 3.72
N GLY A 154 -2.64 11.99 2.97
CA GLY A 154 -3.78 11.25 3.50
C GLY A 154 -3.36 9.97 4.21
N ARG A 155 -2.44 9.18 3.61
CA ARG A 155 -1.90 7.96 4.24
C ARG A 155 -1.20 8.26 5.55
N VAL A 156 -0.35 9.29 5.57
CA VAL A 156 0.38 9.70 6.78
C VAL A 156 -0.59 10.17 7.86
N ILE A 157 -1.57 11.02 7.52
CA ILE A 157 -2.59 11.51 8.46
C ILE A 157 -3.39 10.34 9.03
N VAL A 158 -3.85 9.41 8.19
CA VAL A 158 -4.60 8.22 8.65
C VAL A 158 -3.74 7.36 9.58
N ALA A 159 -2.46 7.13 9.25
CA ALA A 159 -1.56 6.36 10.12
C ALA A 159 -1.29 7.05 11.45
N LEU A 160 -1.13 8.38 11.46
CA LEU A 160 -0.98 9.15 12.70
C LEU A 160 -2.25 9.08 13.56
N LEU A 161 -3.42 9.27 12.97
CA LEU A 161 -4.70 9.17 13.69
C LEU A 161 -4.89 7.76 14.27
N ALA A 162 -4.58 6.72 13.51
CA ALA A 162 -4.63 5.34 13.98
C ALA A 162 -3.64 5.10 15.13
N ALA A 163 -2.42 5.64 15.04
CA ALA A 163 -1.41 5.54 16.09
C ALA A 163 -1.86 6.23 17.39
N LEU A 164 -2.49 7.40 17.29
CA LEU A 164 -3.03 8.13 18.45
C LEU A 164 -4.15 7.34 19.15
N VAL A 165 -5.04 6.71 18.38
CA VAL A 165 -6.11 5.88 18.96
C VAL A 165 -5.52 4.61 19.60
N ALA A 166 -4.50 4.00 18.99
CA ALA A 166 -3.88 2.78 19.50
C ALA A 166 -3.11 2.99 20.82
N THR A 167 -2.61 4.20 21.09
CA THR A 167 -1.88 4.49 22.34
C THR A 167 -2.77 4.56 23.58
N ASP A 168 -4.07 4.78 23.44
CA ASP A 168 -5.00 4.89 24.57
C ASP A 168 -5.35 3.51 25.20
N ASP A 169 -5.10 2.41 24.48
CA ASP A 169 -5.40 1.03 24.91
C ASP A 169 -4.18 0.26 25.46
N ALA A 170 -2.98 0.84 25.48
CA ALA A 170 -1.75 0.14 25.83
C ALA A 170 -1.29 0.38 27.29
N PRO A 171 -1.06 -0.66 28.12
CA PRO A 171 -0.41 -0.48 29.41
C PRO A 171 1.05 0.00 29.25
N PRO A 172 1.58 0.80 30.18
CA PRO A 172 2.84 1.53 30.02
C PRO A 172 4.04 0.62 29.72
N ILE A 173 4.92 1.14 28.85
CA ILE A 173 6.10 0.50 28.24
C ILE A 173 7.09 -0.12 29.27
N HIS A 174 7.02 0.26 30.55
CA HIS A 174 7.88 -0.28 31.61
C HIS A 174 7.64 -1.76 31.97
N ALA A 175 6.64 -2.44 31.39
CA ALA A 175 6.42 -3.86 31.61
C ALA A 175 7.17 -4.82 30.65
N ARG A 176 7.83 -4.33 29.59
CA ARG A 176 8.54 -5.16 28.59
C ARG A 176 10.01 -5.46 28.91
N GLY A 177 10.40 -5.28 30.17
CA GLY A 177 11.74 -5.60 30.66
C GLY A 177 11.75 -6.88 31.48
N THR A 178 11.25 -8.02 30.99
CA THR A 178 11.63 -9.29 31.61
C THR A 178 13.01 -9.67 31.05
N PRO A 179 14.06 -9.72 31.89
CA PRO A 179 15.37 -10.13 31.43
C PRO A 179 15.27 -11.57 30.91
N VAL A 180 15.67 -11.75 29.65
CA VAL A 180 15.88 -13.07 29.05
C VAL A 180 16.92 -13.80 29.89
N GLY A 181 16.44 -14.65 30.80
CA GLY A 181 17.29 -15.48 31.65
C GLY A 181 18.18 -16.36 30.78
N PRO A 182 19.44 -16.62 31.21
CA PRO A 182 20.39 -17.36 30.38
C PRO A 182 19.85 -18.76 30.08
N ARG A 183 19.68 -19.05 28.78
CA ARG A 183 19.39 -20.39 28.25
C ARG A 183 20.44 -21.35 28.81
N ARG A 184 20.05 -22.17 29.79
CA ARG A 184 20.90 -23.27 30.27
C ARG A 184 21.21 -24.18 29.09
N ALA A 185 22.46 -24.14 28.65
CA ALA A 185 23.03 -25.03 27.67
C ALA A 185 22.83 -26.47 28.17
N ARG A 186 21.96 -27.21 27.48
CA ARG A 186 21.72 -28.64 27.69
C ARG A 186 23.01 -29.37 27.30
N ARG A 187 23.90 -29.59 28.27
CA ARG A 187 25.08 -30.46 28.15
C ARG A 187 24.61 -31.81 27.62
N ARG A 188 24.91 -32.10 26.34
CA ARG A 188 24.84 -33.45 25.78
C ARG A 188 25.85 -34.30 26.55
N HIS A 189 25.35 -35.28 27.30
CA HIS A 189 26.16 -36.36 27.80
C HIS A 189 26.69 -37.15 26.60
N LEU A 190 28.01 -37.02 26.35
CA LEU A 190 28.78 -37.92 25.51
C LEU A 190 28.74 -39.31 26.16
N GLY A 191 28.07 -40.25 25.52
CA GLY A 191 28.20 -41.67 25.82
C GLY A 191 29.60 -42.13 25.46
N ALA A 192 30.28 -42.75 26.42
CA ALA A 192 31.56 -43.41 26.20
C ALA A 192 31.39 -44.66 25.33
N PRO A 193 32.36 -45.00 24.45
CA PRO A 193 32.35 -46.24 23.69
C PRO A 193 32.67 -47.43 24.61
N GLY A 194 31.77 -48.41 24.63
CA GLY A 194 32.01 -49.73 25.21
C GLY A 194 33.01 -50.52 24.37
N ARG A 195 33.85 -51.28 25.09
CA ARG A 195 34.88 -52.20 24.60
C ARG A 195 34.31 -53.33 23.75
#